data_AF-A0A285K3D2-F1
#
_entry.id   AF-A0A285K3D2-F1
#
_cell.length_a   1.000
_cell.length_b   1.000
_cell.length_c   1.000
_cell.angle_alpha   90.00
_cell.angle_beta   90.00
_cell.angle_gamma   90.00
#
_symmetry.space_group_name_H-M   'P 1'
#
loop_
_entity.id
_entity.type
_entity.pdbx_description
1 polymer ?
#
loop_
_entity_poly.entity_id
_entity_poly.type
_entity_poly.pdbx_seq_one_letter_code
_entity_poly.pdbx_strand_id
1 'polypeptide(L)'
;MSGAERDVQVETGVREHLQAGETFRAAVWASRADGRTVVGMTRAEMSPWRFRRPAAEKRGVNGAPRSLAVGLDEHLRTVNDPRVLALTDQRLLVLSQRTGLFRRPSSSDQALRLRWECPRTKLASATEKAGRLRLDFTDGSSVTLLTPTAEVQPFLTAAANA
;
A
#
# COMPACT_ATOMS: atom_id res chain seq x y z
N MET A 1 -15.42 -15.35 1.03
CA MET A 1 -14.06 -15.23 1.58
C MET A 1 -14.09 -14.19 2.67
N SER A 2 -13.88 -14.60 3.91
CA SER A 2 -13.89 -13.71 5.08
C SER A 2 -12.68 -12.76 5.06
N GLY A 3 -12.66 -11.73 5.92
CA GLY A 3 -11.49 -10.86 6.08
C GLY A 3 -10.24 -11.66 6.48
N ALA A 4 -10.38 -12.56 7.46
CA ALA A 4 -9.28 -13.40 7.94
C ALA A 4 -8.68 -14.32 6.85
N GLU A 5 -9.50 -14.86 5.94
CA GLU A 5 -8.99 -15.67 4.83
C GLU A 5 -8.16 -14.85 3.84
N ARG A 6 -8.50 -13.56 3.65
CA ARG A 6 -7.72 -12.64 2.82
C ARG A 6 -6.38 -12.32 3.46
N ASP A 7 -6.36 -12.11 4.78
CA ASP A 7 -5.13 -11.78 5.51
C ASP A 7 -4.12 -12.92 5.45
N VAL A 8 -4.59 -14.17 5.65
CA VAL A 8 -3.74 -15.37 5.54
C VAL A 8 -3.18 -15.53 4.13
N GLN A 9 -3.98 -15.23 3.10
CA GLN A 9 -3.53 -15.29 1.71
C GLN A 9 -2.48 -14.21 1.41
N VAL A 10 -2.69 -12.99 1.90
CA VAL A 10 -1.72 -11.89 1.78
C VAL A 10 -0.41 -12.24 2.46
N GLU A 11 -0.47 -12.73 3.70
CA GLU A 11 0.71 -13.13 4.47
C GLU A 11 1.50 -14.24 3.76
N THR A 12 0.80 -15.26 3.27
CA THR A 12 1.41 -16.35 2.48
C THR A 12 2.10 -15.78 1.24
N GLY A 13 1.41 -14.92 0.49
CA GLY A 13 1.98 -14.27 -0.68
C GLY A 13 3.17 -13.36 -0.36
N VAL A 14 3.18 -12.68 0.79
CA VAL A 14 4.32 -11.85 1.24
C VAL A 14 5.52 -12.75 1.59
N ARG A 15 5.28 -13.88 2.25
CA ARG A 15 6.34 -14.84 2.63
C ARG A 15 7.15 -15.34 1.45
N GLU A 16 6.53 -15.47 0.28
CA GLU A 16 7.20 -15.86 -0.97
C GLU A 16 8.25 -14.82 -1.43
N HIS A 17 8.18 -13.58 -0.96
CA HIS A 17 9.13 -12.50 -1.31
C HIS A 17 10.18 -12.23 -0.22
N LEU A 18 10.17 -13.00 0.88
CA LEU A 18 11.16 -12.86 1.94
C LEU A 18 12.51 -13.42 1.51
N GLN A 19 13.58 -12.71 1.87
CA GLN A 19 14.93 -13.22 1.78
C GLN A 19 15.20 -14.24 2.90
N ALA A 20 16.25 -15.04 2.73
CA ALA A 20 16.66 -16.00 3.75
C ALA A 20 17.00 -15.27 5.07
N GLY A 21 16.34 -15.65 6.16
CA GLY A 21 16.49 -15.03 7.48
C GLY A 21 15.67 -13.74 7.70
N GLU A 22 14.91 -13.29 6.70
CA GLU A 22 13.99 -12.15 6.83
C GLU A 22 12.66 -12.59 7.48
N THR A 23 12.15 -11.79 8.41
CA THR A 23 10.92 -12.09 9.16
C THR A 23 9.79 -11.13 8.77
N PHE A 24 8.65 -11.70 8.38
CA PHE A 24 7.42 -10.92 8.18
C PHE A 24 6.95 -10.28 9.49
N ARG A 25 6.57 -9.00 9.45
CA ARG A 25 6.04 -8.27 10.61
C ARG A 25 4.56 -7.92 10.47
N ALA A 26 4.18 -7.30 9.37
CA ALA A 26 2.81 -6.88 9.12
C ALA A 26 2.56 -6.60 7.64
N ALA A 27 1.30 -6.63 7.21
CA ALA A 27 0.89 -6.16 5.90
C ALA A 27 -0.44 -5.41 6.01
N VAL A 28 -0.62 -4.42 5.15
CA VAL A 28 -1.87 -3.66 5.05
C VAL A 28 -2.18 -3.35 3.58
N TRP A 29 -3.46 -3.32 3.24
CA TRP A 29 -3.89 -2.81 1.95
C TRP A 29 -3.72 -1.30 1.89
N ALA A 30 -3.02 -0.82 0.87
CA ALA A 30 -2.77 0.58 0.64
C ALA A 30 -3.15 0.98 -0.79
N SER A 31 -3.74 2.14 -0.93
CA SER A 31 -3.94 2.81 -2.21
C SER A 31 -3.48 4.25 -2.14
N ARG A 32 -3.24 4.86 -3.29
CA ARG A 32 -2.90 6.27 -3.37
C ARG A 32 -4.05 7.10 -2.85
N ALA A 33 -3.78 8.04 -1.93
CA ALA A 33 -4.72 9.09 -1.62
C ALA A 33 -4.88 9.97 -2.85
N ASP A 34 -5.98 9.81 -3.59
CA ASP A 34 -6.37 10.87 -4.50
C ASP A 34 -6.75 12.08 -3.63
N GLY A 35 -6.33 13.28 -4.02
CA GLY A 35 -6.58 14.51 -3.25
C GLY A 35 -8.07 14.88 -3.11
N ARG A 36 -8.99 13.94 -3.37
CA ARG A 36 -10.44 14.09 -3.31
C ARG A 36 -11.02 13.23 -2.19
N THR A 37 -10.76 13.59 -0.94
CA THR A 37 -11.73 13.26 0.11
C THR A 37 -12.87 14.24 0.05
N VAL A 38 -14.08 13.75 -0.22
CA VAL A 38 -15.26 14.31 0.40
C VAL A 38 -15.98 13.17 1.09
N VAL A 39 -16.26 13.38 2.37
CA VAL A 39 -17.22 12.62 3.15
C VAL A 39 -18.52 12.51 2.35
N GLY A 40 -18.95 11.28 2.05
CA GLY A 40 -20.16 11.01 1.26
C GLY A 40 -19.92 10.88 -0.24
N MET A 41 -19.32 9.78 -0.69
CA MET A 41 -19.35 9.40 -2.12
C MET A 41 -20.77 9.02 -2.53
N THR A 42 -21.36 9.75 -3.48
CA THR A 42 -22.66 9.41 -4.04
C THR A 42 -22.51 8.49 -5.26
N ARG A 43 -23.56 7.69 -5.57
CA ARG A 43 -23.59 6.76 -6.71
C ARG A 43 -23.30 7.44 -8.07
N ALA A 44 -23.58 8.74 -8.18
CA ALA A 44 -23.30 9.54 -9.38
C ALA A 44 -21.79 9.82 -9.60
N GLU A 45 -20.97 9.71 -8.55
CA GLU A 45 -19.53 9.96 -8.59
C GLU A 45 -18.72 8.71 -9.01
N MET A 46 -19.35 7.54 -9.05
CA MET A 46 -18.76 6.28 -9.54
C MET A 46 -18.79 6.12 -11.08
N SER A 47 -19.02 7.20 -11.84
CA SER A 47 -19.16 7.12 -13.30
C SER A 47 -17.81 6.82 -13.99
N PRO A 48 -17.73 5.81 -14.88
CA PRO A 48 -16.53 5.47 -15.66
C PRO A 48 -16.00 6.58 -16.57
N TRP A 49 -16.78 7.64 -16.79
CA TRP A 49 -16.50 8.67 -17.80
C TRP A 49 -15.76 9.90 -17.27
N ARG A 50 -15.51 10.02 -15.96
CA ARG A 50 -14.85 11.20 -15.35
C ARG A 50 -13.33 11.12 -15.20
N PHE A 51 -12.70 10.02 -15.62
CA PHE A 51 -11.25 9.77 -15.47
C PHE A 51 -10.34 10.46 -16.53
N ARG A 52 -10.87 11.38 -17.35
CA ARG A 52 -10.11 12.07 -18.42
C ARG A 52 -9.51 13.44 -18.05
N ARG A 53 -9.54 13.87 -16.79
CA ARG A 53 -8.83 15.09 -16.38
C ARG A 53 -7.38 14.77 -15.99
N PRO A 54 -6.38 15.56 -16.44
CA PRO A 54 -5.00 15.40 -15.98
C PRO A 54 -4.97 15.52 -14.46
N ALA A 55 -4.26 14.58 -13.82
CA ALA A 55 -4.20 14.45 -12.37
C ALA A 55 -3.79 15.79 -11.75
N ALA A 56 -4.67 16.34 -10.91
CA ALA A 56 -4.32 17.42 -10.02
C ALA A 56 -3.08 17.00 -9.22
N GLU A 57 -2.15 17.95 -9.07
CA GLU A 57 -1.07 18.05 -8.08
C GLU A 57 -0.98 16.87 -7.09
N LYS A 58 0.18 16.18 -7.02
CA LYS A 58 0.46 14.98 -6.19
C LYS A 58 0.28 15.25 -4.68
N ARG A 59 -0.93 15.57 -4.23
CA ARG A 59 -1.29 15.87 -2.85
C ARG A 59 -1.13 14.60 -2.02
N GLY A 60 -0.24 14.65 -1.04
CA GLY A 60 0.08 13.51 -0.19
C GLY A 60 1.48 12.94 -0.41
N VAL A 61 2.25 13.44 -1.37
CA VAL A 61 3.67 13.09 -1.52
C VAL A 61 4.50 14.36 -1.39
N ASN A 62 5.44 14.37 -0.45
CA ASN A 62 6.41 15.44 -0.28
C ASN A 62 7.81 14.84 -0.50
N GLY A 63 8.59 15.40 -1.42
CA GLY A 63 9.94 14.93 -1.69
C GLY A 63 10.45 15.34 -3.08
N ALA A 64 11.76 15.26 -3.27
CA ALA A 64 12.39 15.47 -4.57
C ALA A 64 12.03 14.33 -5.56
N PRO A 65 12.16 14.51 -6.89
CA PRO A 65 11.77 13.50 -7.89
C PRO A 65 12.43 12.11 -7.76
N ARG A 66 13.49 11.96 -6.95
CA ARG A 66 14.18 10.69 -6.68
C ARG A 66 14.08 10.25 -5.21
N SER A 67 13.18 10.86 -4.44
CA SER A 67 12.99 10.52 -3.04
C SER A 67 12.23 9.20 -2.89
N LEU A 68 12.35 8.59 -1.71
CA LEU A 68 11.69 7.33 -1.39
C LEU A 68 10.16 7.44 -1.45
N ALA A 69 9.60 8.55 -0.95
CA ALA A 69 8.17 8.81 -1.04
C ALA A 69 7.65 8.88 -2.50
N VAL A 70 8.42 9.50 -3.40
CA VAL A 70 8.06 9.58 -4.82
C VAL A 70 8.16 8.20 -5.47
N GLY A 71 9.23 7.45 -5.19
CA GLY A 71 9.36 6.08 -5.65
C GLY A 71 8.19 5.20 -5.22
N LEU A 72 7.83 5.22 -3.93
CA LEU A 72 6.68 4.47 -3.41
C LEU A 72 5.38 4.87 -4.12
N ASP A 73 5.10 6.17 -4.26
CA ASP A 73 3.88 6.69 -4.89
C ASP A 73 3.72 6.22 -6.35
N GLU A 74 4.81 6.12 -7.11
CA GLU A 74 4.78 5.67 -8.52
C GLU A 74 4.30 4.21 -8.68
N HIS A 75 4.50 3.40 -7.65
CA HIS A 75 4.10 1.99 -7.63
C HIS A 75 2.71 1.74 -7.01
N LEU A 76 2.14 2.76 -6.38
CA LEU A 76 0.76 2.72 -5.92
C LEU A 76 -0.21 3.13 -7.02
N ARG A 77 -1.41 2.57 -6.95
CA ARG A 77 -2.53 2.89 -7.83
C ARG A 77 -3.65 3.51 -7.02
N THR A 78 -4.58 4.13 -7.73
CA THR A 78 -5.82 4.64 -7.16
C THR A 78 -6.67 3.49 -6.61
N VAL A 79 -7.70 3.84 -5.83
CA VAL A 79 -8.53 2.94 -5.01
C VAL A 79 -9.03 1.67 -5.72
N ASN A 80 -9.17 1.68 -7.06
CA ASN A 80 -9.66 0.54 -7.84
C ASN A 80 -8.65 -0.60 -8.01
N ASP A 81 -7.39 -0.42 -7.62
CA ASP A 81 -6.34 -1.45 -7.71
C ASP A 81 -5.42 -1.36 -6.48
N PRO A 82 -5.94 -1.69 -5.27
CA PRO A 82 -5.17 -1.57 -4.04
C PRO A 82 -3.96 -2.50 -4.08
N ARG A 83 -2.89 -2.06 -3.42
CA ARG A 83 -1.62 -2.80 -3.31
C ARG A 83 -1.45 -3.27 -1.87
N VAL A 84 -0.71 -4.36 -1.69
CA VAL A 84 -0.27 -4.77 -0.36
C VAL A 84 0.99 -3.98 -0.03
N LEU A 85 0.96 -3.25 1.07
CA LEU A 85 2.13 -2.67 1.70
C LEU A 85 2.55 -3.59 2.85
N ALA A 86 3.70 -4.25 2.71
CA ALA A 86 4.20 -5.22 3.69
C ALA A 86 5.47 -4.71 4.35
N LEU A 87 5.56 -4.91 5.66
CA LEU A 87 6.70 -4.59 6.49
C LEU A 87 7.35 -5.86 6.99
N THR A 88 8.66 -5.96 6.80
CA THR A 88 9.52 -7.00 7.38
C THR A 88 10.45 -6.35 8.40
N ASP A 89 11.24 -7.17 9.08
CA ASP A 89 12.34 -6.67 9.92
C ASP A 89 13.44 -5.96 9.12
N GLN A 90 13.55 -6.21 7.82
CA GLN A 90 14.62 -5.67 6.98
C GLN A 90 14.15 -4.62 5.96
N ARG A 91 12.90 -4.69 5.49
CA ARG A 91 12.43 -3.94 4.31
C ARG A 91 10.94 -3.60 4.39
N LEU A 92 10.56 -2.57 3.65
CA LEU A 92 9.20 -2.23 3.27
C LEU A 92 9.00 -2.67 1.81
N LEU A 93 7.92 -3.40 1.53
CA LEU A 93 7.60 -3.95 0.22
C LEU A 93 6.25 -3.44 -0.26
N VAL A 94 6.14 -3.14 -1.56
CA VAL A 94 4.87 -2.92 -2.25
C VAL A 94 4.64 -4.08 -3.21
N LEU A 95 3.55 -4.81 -2.99
CA LEU A 95 3.17 -5.95 -3.79
C LEU A 95 1.84 -5.70 -4.51
N SER A 96 1.75 -6.15 -5.75
CA SER A 96 0.50 -6.13 -6.53
C SER A 96 -0.06 -7.53 -6.68
N GLN A 97 -1.38 -7.69 -6.55
CA GLN A 97 -2.05 -8.90 -7.02
C GLN A 97 -2.00 -8.97 -8.55
N ARG A 98 -1.76 -10.17 -9.08
CA ARG A 98 -1.88 -10.43 -10.50
C ARG A 98 -3.34 -10.77 -10.84
N THR A 99 -4.10 -9.77 -11.30
CA THR A 99 -5.43 -10.01 -11.90
C THR A 99 -5.26 -10.48 -13.34
N GLY A 100 -5.39 -11.79 -13.57
CA GLY A 100 -5.45 -12.33 -14.93
C GLY A 100 -6.83 -12.12 -15.54
N LEU A 101 -6.90 -11.51 -16.73
CA LEU A 101 -8.15 -11.25 -17.48
C LEU A 101 -8.95 -12.51 -17.87
N PHE A 102 -8.37 -13.71 -17.74
CA PHE A 102 -8.94 -14.96 -18.27
C PHE A 102 -8.92 -16.15 -17.32
N ARG A 103 -8.64 -15.98 -16.02
CA ARG A 103 -8.69 -17.10 -15.07
C ARG A 103 -9.75 -16.86 -14.01
N ARG A 104 -10.67 -17.82 -13.86
CA ARG A 104 -11.44 -17.96 -12.62
C ARG A 104 -10.42 -18.03 -11.47
N PRO A 105 -10.59 -17.24 -10.40
CA PRO A 105 -9.68 -17.30 -9.26
C PRO A 105 -9.84 -18.68 -8.60
N SER A 106 -8.95 -19.62 -8.92
CA SER A 106 -8.59 -20.64 -7.95
C SER A 106 -7.78 -19.95 -6.87
N SER A 107 -8.14 -20.17 -5.61
CA SER A 107 -7.58 -19.52 -4.42
C SER A 107 -6.05 -19.63 -4.29
N SER A 108 -5.41 -20.50 -5.07
CA SER A 108 -3.97 -20.76 -5.08
C SER A 108 -3.15 -19.92 -6.08
N ASP A 109 -3.77 -19.12 -6.96
CA ASP A 109 -3.07 -18.56 -8.13
C ASP A 109 -2.94 -17.02 -8.14
N GLN A 110 -3.33 -16.37 -7.03
CA GLN A 110 -3.13 -14.92 -6.84
C GLN A 110 -1.70 -14.62 -6.36
N ALA A 111 -0.72 -14.97 -7.18
CA ALA A 111 0.67 -14.65 -6.90
C ALA A 111 0.86 -13.14 -6.76
N LEU A 112 1.35 -12.71 -5.59
CA LEU A 112 1.78 -11.34 -5.36
C LEU A 112 3.05 -11.09 -6.17
N ARG A 113 3.15 -9.91 -6.78
CA ARG A 113 4.35 -9.46 -7.50
C ARG A 113 4.96 -8.27 -6.79
N LEU A 114 6.25 -8.36 -6.47
CA LEU A 114 7.03 -7.23 -5.99
C LEU A 114 7.07 -6.11 -7.03
N ARG A 115 6.73 -4.89 -6.60
CA ARG A 115 6.74 -3.69 -7.43
C ARG A 115 7.78 -2.69 -6.97
N TRP A 116 7.99 -2.61 -5.68
CA TRP A 116 8.90 -1.67 -5.06
C TRP A 116 9.33 -2.19 -3.71
N GLU A 117 10.55 -1.86 -3.32
CA GLU A 117 11.08 -2.15 -2.00
C GLU A 117 11.96 -1.01 -1.50
N CYS A 118 12.06 -0.91 -0.18
CA CYS A 118 12.91 0.05 0.50
C CYS A 118 13.45 -0.58 1.78
N PRO A 119 14.73 -0.37 2.13
CA PRO A 119 15.25 -0.83 3.42
C PRO A 119 14.43 -0.28 4.59
N ARG A 120 14.20 -1.10 5.62
CA ARG A 120 13.45 -0.72 6.82
C ARG A 120 14.08 0.46 7.55
N THR A 121 15.41 0.51 7.55
CA THR A 121 16.22 1.60 8.12
C THR A 121 15.98 2.95 7.47
N LYS A 122 15.34 2.99 6.30
CA LYS A 122 15.00 4.23 5.60
C LYS A 122 13.60 4.74 5.92
N LEU A 123 12.74 3.93 6.54
CA LEU A 123 11.45 4.34 7.07
C LEU A 123 11.66 4.95 8.47
N ALA A 124 11.42 6.25 8.62
CA ALA A 124 11.63 6.97 9.87
C ALA A 124 10.44 6.82 10.82
N SER A 125 9.22 6.90 10.30
CA SER A 125 8.01 6.72 11.10
C SER A 125 6.81 6.35 10.22
N ALA A 126 5.80 5.75 10.85
CA ALA A 126 4.49 5.53 10.28
C ALA A 126 3.42 6.02 11.26
N THR A 127 2.45 6.80 10.79
CA THR A 127 1.33 7.30 11.60
C THR A 127 0.03 7.13 10.84
N GLU A 128 -1.06 6.87 11.53
CA GLU A 128 -2.38 6.79 10.91
C GLU A 128 -3.34 7.83 11.50
N LYS A 129 -4.16 8.42 10.65
CA LYS A 129 -5.25 9.31 11.04
C LYS A 129 -6.44 9.18 10.08
N ALA A 130 -7.55 8.64 10.56
CA ALA A 130 -8.82 8.57 9.83
C ALA A 130 -8.75 7.86 8.47
N GLY A 131 -8.17 6.66 8.44
CA GLY A 131 -7.96 5.83 7.26
C GLY A 131 -6.78 6.29 6.39
N ARG A 132 -5.93 7.18 6.89
CA ARG A 132 -4.77 7.72 6.17
C ARG A 132 -3.48 7.34 6.87
N LEU A 133 -2.74 6.41 6.27
CA LEU A 133 -1.41 6.02 6.70
C LEU A 133 -0.39 6.98 6.08
N ARG A 134 0.27 7.77 6.92
CA ARG A 134 1.41 8.59 6.55
C ARG A 134 2.70 7.84 6.88
N LEU A 135 3.60 7.76 5.91
CA LEU A 135 4.95 7.24 6.07
C LEU A 135 5.93 8.40 5.88
N ASP A 136 6.84 8.58 6.83
CA ASP A 136 7.93 9.54 6.73
C ASP A 136 9.25 8.77 6.58
N PHE A 137 10.12 9.23 5.68
CA PHE A 137 11.37 8.58 5.33
C PHE A 137 12.57 9.40 5.83
N THR A 138 13.70 8.71 6.01
CA THR A 138 14.97 9.31 6.47
C THR A 138 15.58 10.31 5.48
N ASP A 139 15.14 10.33 4.22
CA ASP A 139 15.54 11.33 3.22
C ASP A 139 14.71 12.64 3.33
N GLY A 140 13.88 12.75 4.37
CA GLY A 140 12.99 13.89 4.61
C GLY A 140 11.71 13.87 3.77
N SER A 141 11.54 12.84 2.93
CA SER A 141 10.33 12.69 2.11
C SER A 141 9.20 11.99 2.88
N SER A 142 7.95 12.23 2.49
CA SER A 142 6.78 11.65 3.15
C SER A 142 5.69 11.30 2.15
N VAL A 143 4.94 10.24 2.40
CA VAL A 143 3.81 9.81 1.56
C VAL A 143 2.59 9.46 2.40
N THR A 144 1.41 9.86 1.95
CA THR A 144 0.11 9.58 2.60
C THR A 144 -0.71 8.64 1.73
N LEU A 145 -1.09 7.51 2.31
CA LEU A 145 -1.79 6.40 1.69
C LEU A 145 -3.17 6.24 2.30
N LEU A 146 -4.12 5.72 1.52
CA LEU A 146 -5.42 5.26 2.03
C LEU A 146 -5.31 3.80 2.44
N THR A 147 -5.67 3.50 3.68
CA THR A 147 -5.63 2.16 4.26
C THR A 147 -6.92 1.87 5.04
N PRO A 148 -7.43 0.63 5.06
CA PRO A 148 -8.50 0.25 5.97
C PRO A 148 -8.07 0.45 7.43
N THR A 149 -8.81 1.28 8.19
CA THR A 149 -8.46 1.62 9.58
C THR A 149 -8.43 0.39 10.50
N ALA A 150 -9.27 -0.62 10.22
CA ALA A 150 -9.36 -1.83 11.02
C ALA A 150 -8.07 -2.68 11.00
N GLU A 151 -7.23 -2.54 9.97
CA GLU A 151 -6.10 -3.43 9.69
C GLU A 151 -4.74 -2.74 9.85
N VAL A 152 -4.71 -1.44 10.14
CA VAL A 152 -3.45 -0.65 10.15
C VAL A 152 -2.62 -0.82 11.43
N GLN A 153 -3.25 -1.22 12.55
CA GLN A 153 -2.59 -1.22 13.87
C GLN A 153 -1.39 -2.18 13.99
N PRO A 154 -1.46 -3.44 13.48
CA PRO A 154 -0.30 -4.31 13.44
C PRO A 154 0.86 -3.70 12.63
N PHE A 155 0.54 -3.01 11.54
CA PHE A 155 1.54 -2.32 10.71
C PHE A 155 2.22 -1.17 11.45
N LEU A 156 1.45 -0.31 12.14
CA LEU A 156 2.01 0.79 12.93
C LEU A 156 2.87 0.30 14.08
N THR A 157 2.41 -0.74 14.78
CA THR A 157 3.16 -1.36 15.89
C THR A 157 4.50 -1.92 15.39
N ALA A 158 4.48 -2.62 14.26
CA ALA A 158 5.70 -3.13 13.63
C ALA A 158 6.63 -2.00 13.13
N ALA A 159 6.08 -0.89 12.65
CA ALA A 159 6.84 0.28 12.23
C ALA A 159 7.41 1.10 13.41
N ALA A 160 6.86 0.97 14.61
CA ALA A 160 7.39 1.64 15.80
C ALA A 160 8.51 0.84 16.49
N ASN A 161 8.50 -0.49 16.38
CA ASN A 161 9.41 -1.40 17.08
C ASN A 161 10.70 -1.75 16.32
N ALA A 162 11.10 -0.95 15.33
CA ALA A 162 12.31 -1.17 14.54
C ALA A 162 13.07 0.14 14.32
#